data_AF-A0A7C9GQB0-F1
#
_entry.id   AF-A0A7C9GQB0-F1
#
_cell.length_a   1.000
_cell.length_b   1.000
_cell.length_c   1.000
_cell.angle_alpha   90.00
_cell.angle_beta   90.00
_cell.angle_gamma   90.00
#
_symmetry.space_group_name_H-M   'P 1'
#
loop_
_entity.id
_entity.type
_entity.pdbx_description
1 polymer ?
#
loop_
_entity_poly.entity_id
_entity_poly.type
_entity_poly.pdbx_seq_one_letter_code
_entity_poly.pdbx_strand_id
1 'polypeptide(L)'
;MDIGRLMLFGIALVAVLVFNFVPTIIAVARQHPERRLIAGLNVLSMVSFLLWFALLVWAVGGKRDDGVIGRFVGRAGNRRRLVALVAALVGVGVATTAYALTRT
;
A
#
# COMPACT_ATOMS: atom_id res chain seq x y z
N MET A 1 3.93 -7.87 21.34
CA MET A 1 3.79 -6.42 21.16
C MET A 1 3.02 -5.90 22.36
N ASP A 2 3.59 -4.96 23.10
CA ASP A 2 2.92 -4.29 24.21
C ASP A 2 1.76 -3.42 23.71
N ILE A 3 0.77 -3.20 24.57
CA ILE A 3 -0.45 -2.44 24.24
C ILE A 3 -0.10 -1.02 23.79
N GLY A 4 0.93 -0.41 24.38
CA GLY A 4 1.41 0.93 24.02
C GLY A 4 1.87 1.01 22.57
N ARG A 5 2.72 0.08 22.12
CA ARG A 5 3.13 0.00 20.70
C ARG A 5 1.96 -0.25 19.76
N LEU A 6 1.01 -1.11 20.14
CA LEU A 6 -0.15 -1.41 19.30
C LEU A 6 -1.08 -0.19 19.12
N MET A 7 -1.29 0.58 20.20
CA MET A 7 -1.99 1.87 20.15
C MET A 7 -1.25 2.90 19.30
N LEU A 8 0.08 3.02 19.46
CA LEU A 8 0.90 3.94 18.66
C LEU A 8 0.79 3.63 17.16
N PHE A 9 0.91 2.35 16.80
CA PHE A 9 0.72 1.88 15.43
C PHE A 9 -0.70 2.18 14.92
N GLY A 10 -1.74 1.90 15.71
CA GLY A 10 -3.12 2.23 15.35
C GLY A 10 -3.33 3.73 15.07
N ILE A 11 -2.84 4.59 15.96
CA ILE A 11 -2.95 6.05 15.83
C ILE A 11 -2.18 6.55 14.61
N ALA A 12 -0.96 6.07 14.41
CA ALA A 12 -0.15 6.45 13.25
C ALA A 12 -0.81 6.02 11.93
N LEU A 13 -1.42 4.82 11.88
CA LEU A 13 -2.17 4.37 10.71
C LEU A 13 -3.36 5.29 10.42
N VAL A 14 -4.19 5.58 11.43
CA VAL A 14 -5.33 6.48 11.27
C VAL A 14 -4.88 7.87 10.81
N ALA A 15 -3.83 8.43 11.40
CA ALA A 15 -3.29 9.73 11.02
C ALA A 15 -2.83 9.76 9.56
N VAL A 16 -2.12 8.73 9.10
CA VAL A 16 -1.66 8.62 7.70
C VAL A 16 -2.84 8.44 6.74
N LEU A 17 -3.84 7.62 7.10
CA LEU A 17 -5.03 7.43 6.27
C LEU A 17 -5.84 8.73 6.16
N VAL A 18 -6.01 9.48 7.25
CA VAL A 18 -6.68 10.79 7.20
C VAL A 18 -5.88 11.79 6.37
N PHE A 19 -4.55 11.84 6.56
CA PHE A 19 -3.67 12.69 5.77
C PHE A 19 -3.71 12.34 4.27
N ASN A 20 -3.89 11.06 3.93
CA ASN A 20 -4.02 10.61 2.56
C ASN A 20 -5.21 11.27 1.82
N PHE A 21 -6.27 11.68 2.53
CA PHE A 21 -7.43 12.38 1.93
C PHE A 21 -7.22 13.87 1.65
N VAL A 22 -6.17 14.50 2.18
CA VAL A 22 -5.86 15.92 1.94
C VAL A 22 -5.86 16.30 0.45
N PRO A 23 -5.17 15.60 -0.46
CA PRO A 23 -5.20 15.93 -1.89
C PRO A 23 -6.61 15.88 -2.50
N THR A 24 -7.46 14.94 -2.08
CA THR A 24 -8.86 14.88 -2.54
C THR A 24 -9.66 16.07 -2.02
N ILE A 25 -9.49 16.43 -0.74
CA ILE A 25 -10.16 17.59 -0.13
C ILE A 25 -9.77 18.87 -0.89
N ILE A 26 -8.47 19.07 -1.16
CA ILE A 26 -7.97 20.23 -1.92
C ILE A 26 -8.53 20.22 -3.35
N ALA A 27 -8.54 19.07 -4.02
CA ALA A 27 -9.07 18.94 -5.37
C ALA A 27 -10.57 19.26 -5.45
N VAL A 28 -11.35 18.85 -4.45
CA VAL A 28 -12.78 19.19 -4.35
C VAL A 28 -12.97 20.67 -4.05
N ALA A 29 -12.24 21.22 -3.07
CA ALA A 29 -12.33 22.62 -2.68
C ALA A 29 -11.97 23.58 -3.83
N ARG A 30 -11.01 23.20 -4.69
CA ARG A 30 -10.59 23.99 -5.86
C ARG A 30 -11.36 23.65 -7.14
N GLN A 31 -12.41 22.82 -7.08
CA GLN A 31 -13.16 22.35 -8.25
C GLN A 31 -12.27 21.79 -9.38
N HIS A 32 -11.20 21.08 -9.01
CA HIS A 32 -10.20 20.61 -9.96
C HIS A 32 -10.86 19.77 -11.08
N PRO A 33 -10.50 19.99 -12.36
CA PRO A 33 -11.10 19.26 -13.48
C PRO A 33 -10.92 17.75 -13.33
N GLU A 34 -9.79 17.33 -12.77
CA GLU A 34 -9.43 15.93 -12.56
C GLU A 34 -9.77 15.36 -11.18
N ARG A 35 -10.69 15.99 -10.42
CA ARG A 35 -11.06 15.54 -9.06
C ARG A 35 -11.44 14.06 -8.96
N ARG A 36 -12.01 13.48 -10.02
CA ARG A 36 -12.36 12.04 -10.10
C ARG A 36 -11.12 11.15 -10.16
N LEU A 37 -10.13 11.55 -10.96
CA LEU A 37 -8.86 10.84 -11.09
C LEU A 37 -8.08 10.91 -9.79
N ILE A 38 -8.02 12.09 -9.16
CA ILE A 38 -7.40 12.29 -7.85
C ILE A 38 -8.07 11.43 -6.77
N ALA A 39 -9.41 11.37 -6.75
CA ALA A 39 -10.13 10.51 -5.81
C ALA A 39 -9.83 9.01 -6.04
N GLY A 40 -9.75 8.56 -7.30
CA GLY A 40 -9.36 7.19 -7.64
C GLY A 40 -7.93 6.84 -7.20
N LEU A 41 -6.96 7.74 -7.45
CA LEU A 41 -5.59 7.61 -6.97
C LEU A 41 -5.52 7.57 -5.43
N ASN A 42 -6.37 8.34 -4.77
CA ASN A 42 -6.45 8.36 -3.31
C ASN A 42 -6.83 6.98 -2.76
N VAL A 43 -7.92 6.40 -3.27
CA VAL A 43 -8.38 5.05 -2.88
C VAL A 43 -7.29 4.00 -3.13
N LEU A 44 -6.62 4.05 -4.28
CA LEU A 44 -5.52 3.14 -4.59
C LEU A 44 -4.35 3.32 -3.59
N SER A 45 -4.01 4.55 -3.26
CA SER A 45 -2.95 4.85 -2.30
C SER A 45 -3.31 4.41 -0.87
N MET A 46 -4.58 4.46 -0.49
CA MET A 46 -5.08 3.95 0.79
C MET A 46 -4.80 2.44 0.95
N VAL A 47 -5.06 1.65 -0.11
CA VAL A 47 -4.74 0.21 -0.14
C VAL A 47 -3.22 -0.01 0.01
N SER A 48 -2.41 0.82 -0.64
CA SER A 48 -0.95 0.77 -0.53
C SER A 48 -0.47 1.07 0.90
N PHE A 49 -1.02 2.10 1.55
CA PHE A 49 -0.67 2.45 2.95
C PHE A 49 -1.09 1.36 3.94
N LEU A 50 -2.27 0.75 3.77
CA LEU A 50 -2.71 -0.39 4.58
C LEU A 50 -1.76 -1.58 4.44
N LEU A 51 -1.36 -1.90 3.20
CA LEU A 51 -0.39 -2.97 2.94
C LEU A 51 0.97 -2.66 3.59
N TRP A 52 1.45 -1.43 3.45
CA TRP A 52 2.72 -0.99 4.05
C TRP A 52 2.70 -1.12 5.57
N PHE A 53 1.59 -0.75 6.19
CA PHE A 53 1.42 -0.86 7.63
C PHE A 53 1.29 -2.30 8.11
N ALA A 54 0.58 -3.16 7.36
CA ALA A 54 0.53 -4.59 7.62
C ALA A 54 1.94 -5.21 7.56
N LEU A 55 2.76 -4.81 6.58
CA LEU A 55 4.16 -5.24 6.44
C LEU A 55 5.03 -4.73 7.60
N LEU A 56 4.84 -3.49 8.05
CA LEU A 56 5.55 -2.93 9.22
C LEU A 56 5.21 -3.69 10.50
N VAL A 57 3.92 -3.89 10.77
CA VAL A 57 3.45 -4.67 11.92
C VAL A 57 3.99 -6.10 11.86
N TRP A 58 4.03 -6.70 10.66
CA TRP A 58 4.61 -8.02 10.45
C TRP A 58 6.13 -8.05 10.70
N ALA A 59 6.86 -7.06 10.19
CA ALA A 59 8.31 -6.95 10.37
C ALA A 59 8.69 -6.71 11.84
N VAL A 60 7.98 -5.83 12.54
CA VAL A 60 8.19 -5.54 13.97
C VAL A 60 7.68 -6.67 14.85
N GLY A 61 6.63 -7.35 14.41
CA GLY A 61 5.99 -8.45 15.14
C GLY A 61 6.93 -9.60 15.43
N GLY A 62 7.93 -9.85 14.57
CA GLY A 62 9.05 -10.80 14.78
C GLY A 62 8.65 -12.27 15.02
N LYS A 63 7.37 -12.55 15.25
CA LYS A 63 6.82 -13.87 15.46
C LYS A 63 6.71 -14.56 14.10
N ARG A 64 7.62 -15.50 13.90
CA ARG A 64 7.54 -16.48 12.83
C ARG A 64 6.44 -17.47 13.21
N ASP A 65 5.18 -17.14 12.94
CA ASP A 65 4.07 -18.08 13.06
C ASP A 65 4.10 -19.05 11.88
N ASP A 66 4.91 -20.10 12.04
CA ASP A 66 5.12 -21.16 11.05
C ASP A 66 3.80 -21.91 10.71
N GLY A 67 2.74 -21.78 11.51
CA GLY A 67 1.47 -22.48 11.31
C GLY A 67 0.57 -21.93 10.19
N VAL A 68 0.50 -20.60 10.03
CA VAL A 68 -0.34 -19.96 8.99
C VAL A 68 0.51 -19.60 7.77
N ILE A 69 1.72 -19.10 7.99
CA ILE A 69 2.66 -18.74 6.93
C ILE A 69 3.25 -20.00 6.27
N GLY A 70 3.45 -21.09 7.02
CA GLY A 70 3.98 -22.35 6.47
C GLY A 70 3.09 -22.98 5.38
N ARG A 71 1.77 -22.75 5.41
CA ARG A 71 0.84 -23.24 4.38
C ARG A 71 0.93 -22.47 3.06
N PHE A 72 1.32 -21.20 3.09
CA PHE A 72 1.44 -20.35 1.90
C PHE A 72 2.90 -20.17 1.43
N VAL A 73 3.88 -20.26 2.34
CA VAL A 73 5.30 -19.98 2.11
C VAL A 73 6.16 -21.26 2.14
N GLY A 74 5.59 -22.44 2.41
CA GLY A 74 6.27 -23.74 2.49
C GLY A 74 7.00 -24.23 1.24
N ARG A 75 7.04 -23.45 0.15
CA ARG A 75 7.89 -23.71 -1.02
C ARG A 75 8.71 -22.47 -1.33
N ALA A 76 10.00 -22.48 -0.98
CA ALA A 76 10.94 -21.39 -1.25
C ALA A 76 10.96 -20.94 -2.74
N GLY A 77 10.64 -21.85 -3.67
CA GLY A 77 10.48 -21.52 -5.10
C GLY A 77 9.25 -20.66 -5.42
N ASN A 78 8.16 -20.76 -4.67
CA ASN A 78 6.94 -19.98 -4.89
C ASN A 78 7.10 -18.52 -4.45
N ARG A 79 7.92 -18.27 -3.41
CA ARG A 79 8.21 -16.92 -2.90
C ARG A 79 8.93 -16.05 -3.93
N ARG A 80 9.95 -16.59 -4.62
CA ARG A 80 10.67 -15.87 -5.69
C ARG A 80 9.76 -15.57 -6.88
N ARG A 81 8.90 -16.51 -7.27
CA ARG A 81 7.91 -16.31 -8.33
C ARG A 81 6.86 -15.26 -7.97
N LEU A 82 6.34 -15.29 -6.75
CA LEU A 82 5.42 -14.26 -6.24
C LEU A 82 6.05 -12.86 -6.27
N VAL A 83 7.29 -12.73 -5.78
CA VAL A 83 8.02 -11.46 -5.81
C VAL A 83 8.23 -10.99 -7.25
N ALA A 84 8.61 -11.89 -8.17
CA ALA A 84 8.80 -11.56 -9.58
C ALA A 84 7.50 -11.14 -10.27
N LEU A 85 6.37 -11.81 -9.98
CA LEU A 85 5.06 -11.46 -10.54
C LEU A 85 4.58 -10.10 -10.04
N VAL A 86 4.74 -9.83 -8.73
CA VAL A 86 4.39 -8.53 -8.16
C VAL A 86 5.28 -7.44 -8.76
N ALA A 87 6.59 -7.68 -8.86
CA ALA A 87 7.53 -6.73 -9.47
C ALA A 87 7.20 -6.46 -10.95
N ALA A 88 6.83 -7.49 -11.71
CA ALA A 88 6.42 -7.35 -13.10
C ALA A 88 5.10 -6.57 -13.22
N LEU A 89 4.11 -6.87 -12.40
CA LEU A 89 2.82 -6.17 -12.39
C LEU A 89 3.00 -4.68 -12.06
N VAL A 90 3.78 -4.38 -11.02
CA VAL A 90 4.11 -2.99 -10.64
C VAL A 90 4.92 -2.32 -11.74
N GLY A 91 5.93 -2.99 -12.30
CA GLY A 91 6.77 -2.46 -13.38
C GLY A 91 5.97 -2.12 -14.63
N VAL A 92 5.03 -2.98 -15.03
CA VAL A 92 4.13 -2.73 -16.16
C VAL A 92 3.26 -1.51 -15.89
N GLY A 93 2.66 -1.40 -14.69
CA GLY A 93 1.83 -0.24 -14.32
C GLY A 93 2.61 1.07 -14.31
N VAL A 94 3.84 1.07 -13.80
CA VAL A 94 4.73 2.24 -13.83
C VAL A 94 5.12 2.59 -15.27
N ALA A 95 5.48 1.60 -16.08
CA ALA A 95 5.88 1.80 -17.47
C ALA A 95 4.73 2.36 -18.33
N THR A 96 3.50 1.83 -18.19
CA THR A 96 2.34 2.37 -18.92
C THR A 96 1.99 3.79 -18.50
N THR A 97 2.11 4.11 -17.21
CA THR A 97 1.85 5.47 -16.71
C THR A 97 2.91 6.45 -17.23
N ALA A 98 4.19 6.08 -17.18
CA ALA A 98 5.28 6.89 -17.72
C ALA A 98 5.18 7.06 -19.25
N TYR A 99 4.74 6.01 -19.95
CA TYR A 99 4.50 6.06 -21.39
C TYR A 99 3.33 6.97 -21.77
N ALA A 100 2.26 6.97 -20.97
CA ALA A 100 1.13 7.87 -21.18
C ALA A 100 1.55 9.34 -21.00
N LEU A 101 2.36 9.64 -19.98
CA LEU A 101 2.86 10.98 -19.69
C LEU A 101 3.82 11.54 -20.76
N THR A 102 4.49 10.68 -21.54
CA THR A 102 5.39 11.13 -22.62
C THR A 102 4.66 11.42 -23.93
N ARG A 103 3.38 11.09 -24.04
CA ARG A 103 2.54 11.35 -25.23
C ARG A 103 1.50 12.47 -25.03
N THR A 104 1.32 12.96 -23.82
CA THR A 104 0.55 14.18 -23.49
C THR A 104 1.41 15.41 -23.56
#